data_AF-A0A0Q8XA95-F1
#
_entry.id   AF-A0A0Q8XA95-F1
#
_cell.length_a   1.000
_cell.length_b   1.000
_cell.length_c   1.000
_cell.angle_alpha   90.00
_cell.angle_beta   90.00
_cell.angle_gamma   90.00
#
_symmetry.space_group_name_H-M   'P 1'
#
loop_
_entity.id
_entity.type
_entity.pdbx_description
1 polymer ?
#
loop_
_entity_poly.entity_id
_entity_poly.type
_entity_poly.pdbx_seq_one_letter_code
_entity_poly.pdbx_strand_id
1 'polypeptide(L)'
;MTEAAQGDQDTATRLADLRAATGGPGTAAAAWTWLEELRGAAREDLRSTEPVLDALFAAGSTPTTLDGATEGILVATTTNRVLDTAVKALTSVWMPWRGKRFDLESGSGDNRMTESSSLVGKLLWPLYSMRTDDDGRSAFDFSTYAEPGVEDPDVDVLVIDYAGIPDNPALVIRSIRDELVELVPGVYLGKIFFKMPKLTGDGGFERIGFFALRTP
;
A
#
# COMPACT_ATOMS: atom_id res chain seq x y z
N MET A 1 27.34 7.80 15.82
CA MET A 1 26.16 7.35 15.08
C MET A 1 25.05 8.36 15.35
N THR A 2 24.30 8.76 14.32
CA THR A 2 23.12 9.63 14.47
C THR A 2 21.92 8.83 14.93
N GLU A 3 20.96 9.49 15.59
CA GLU A 3 19.76 8.88 16.17
C GLU A 3 18.91 8.15 15.12
N ALA A 4 18.77 8.71 13.91
CA ALA A 4 18.11 8.05 12.78
C ALA A 4 18.79 6.71 12.40
N ALA A 5 20.12 6.70 12.24
CA ALA A 5 20.87 5.49 11.88
C ALA A 5 20.83 4.39 12.97
N GLN A 6 20.52 4.74 14.22
CA GLN A 6 20.22 3.77 15.27
C GLN A 6 18.81 3.19 15.06
N GLY A 7 17.80 4.05 14.82
CA GLY A 7 16.42 3.62 14.56
C GLY A 7 16.28 2.71 13.34
N ASP A 8 17.04 2.97 12.27
CA ASP A 8 17.09 2.12 11.07
C ASP A 8 17.64 0.72 11.40
N GLN A 9 18.74 0.66 12.17
CA GLN A 9 19.35 -0.60 12.61
C GLN A 9 18.45 -1.39 13.58
N ASP A 10 17.79 -0.70 14.50
CA ASP A 10 16.85 -1.32 15.45
C ASP A 10 15.63 -1.90 14.70
N THR A 11 15.14 -1.20 13.67
CA THR A 11 14.04 -1.64 12.79
C THR A 11 14.43 -2.87 11.98
N ALA A 12 15.58 -2.83 11.30
CA ALA A 12 16.10 -3.95 10.53
C ALA A 12 16.37 -5.18 11.42
N THR A 13 16.87 -4.98 12.64
CA THR A 13 17.10 -6.05 13.62
C THR A 13 15.78 -6.67 14.08
N ARG A 14 14.76 -5.88 14.45
CA ARG A 14 13.43 -6.39 14.84
C ARG A 14 12.79 -7.20 13.69
N LEU A 15 12.95 -6.79 12.44
CA LEU A 15 12.48 -7.55 11.30
C LEU A 15 13.28 -8.84 11.09
N ALA A 16 14.61 -8.80 11.24
CA ALA A 16 15.46 -9.99 11.14
C ALA A 16 15.14 -11.02 12.23
N ASP A 17 14.85 -10.59 13.46
CA ASP A 17 14.42 -11.46 14.56
C ASP A 17 13.05 -12.12 14.28
N LEU A 18 12.08 -11.36 13.75
CA LEU A 18 10.79 -11.90 13.28
C LEU A 18 10.99 -12.94 12.17
N ARG A 19 11.87 -12.66 11.20
CA ARG A 19 12.22 -13.59 10.12
C ARG A 19 12.94 -14.84 10.65
N ALA A 20 13.85 -14.71 11.62
CA ALA A 20 14.53 -15.84 12.26
C ALA A 20 13.57 -16.73 13.09
N ALA A 21 12.48 -16.15 13.59
CA ALA A 21 11.40 -16.87 14.26
C ALA A 21 10.38 -17.53 13.30
N THR A 22 10.59 -17.50 11.97
CA THR A 22 9.64 -18.11 11.01
C THR A 22 9.50 -19.61 11.20
N GLY A 23 8.25 -20.09 11.09
CA GLY A 23 7.85 -21.49 11.33
C GLY A 23 6.74 -21.65 12.38
N GLY A 24 6.43 -20.60 13.15
CA GLY A 24 5.28 -20.56 14.07
C GLY A 24 4.19 -19.56 13.61
N PRO A 25 2.89 -19.84 13.87
CA PRO A 25 1.79 -18.94 13.50
C PRO A 25 1.82 -17.58 14.23
N GLY A 26 2.67 -17.41 15.25
CA GLY A 26 2.84 -16.12 15.95
C GLY A 26 3.58 -15.05 15.14
N THR A 27 4.39 -15.42 14.14
CA THR A 27 5.27 -14.46 13.43
C THR A 27 4.48 -13.46 12.58
N ALA A 28 3.51 -13.93 11.79
CA ALA A 28 2.65 -13.06 11.00
C ALA A 28 1.78 -12.17 11.90
N ALA A 29 1.24 -12.71 12.99
CA ALA A 29 0.49 -11.94 13.97
C ALA A 29 1.33 -10.83 14.62
N ALA A 30 2.57 -11.12 15.02
CA ALA A 30 3.47 -10.15 15.62
C ALA A 30 3.89 -9.03 14.64
N ALA A 31 4.17 -9.37 13.38
CA ALA A 31 4.45 -8.39 12.33
C ALA A 31 3.23 -7.50 12.05
N TRP A 32 2.01 -8.07 12.03
CA TRP A 32 0.77 -7.31 11.87
C TRP A 32 0.50 -6.37 13.06
N THR A 33 0.65 -6.84 14.29
CA THR A 33 0.52 -6.00 15.50
C THR A 33 1.50 -4.83 15.46
N TRP A 34 2.75 -5.04 14.99
CA TRP A 34 3.70 -3.94 14.83
C TRP A 34 3.23 -2.90 13.79
N LEU A 35 2.63 -3.33 12.68
CA LEU A 35 2.05 -2.40 11.70
C LEU A 35 0.83 -1.64 12.26
N GLU A 36 0.05 -2.24 13.16
CA GLU A 36 -1.03 -1.56 13.90
C GLU A 36 -0.49 -0.57 14.94
N GLU A 37 0.61 -0.89 15.63
CA GLU A 37 1.35 0.02 16.52
C GLU A 37 1.86 1.25 15.73
N LEU A 38 2.51 1.02 14.59
CA LEU A 38 3.03 2.09 13.72
C LEU A 38 1.91 2.96 13.14
N ARG A 39 0.76 2.37 12.79
CA ARG A 39 -0.46 3.12 12.40
C ARG A 39 -1.00 3.98 13.55
N GLY A 40 -0.86 3.54 14.80
CA GLY A 40 -1.15 4.34 15.98
C GLY A 40 -0.20 5.53 16.08
N ALA A 41 1.12 5.27 16.12
CA ALA A 41 2.15 6.28 16.23
C ALA A 41 2.10 7.33 15.10
N ALA A 42 1.88 6.91 13.86
CA ALA A 42 1.81 7.81 12.70
C ALA A 42 0.62 8.78 12.73
N ARG A 43 -0.44 8.48 13.50
CA ARG A 43 -1.56 9.42 13.75
C ARG A 43 -1.23 10.48 14.78
N GLU A 44 -0.29 10.20 15.68
CA GLU A 44 0.16 11.12 16.73
C GLU A 44 1.34 11.98 16.23
N ASP A 45 2.35 11.34 15.66
CA ASP A 45 3.50 11.99 15.02
C ASP A 45 4.00 11.20 13.80
N LEU A 46 3.50 11.57 12.62
CA LEU A 46 4.00 11.04 11.36
C LEU A 46 5.49 11.34 11.15
N ARG A 47 6.00 12.51 11.55
CA ARG A 47 7.40 12.90 11.25
C ARG A 47 8.40 11.97 11.93
N SER A 48 8.09 11.52 13.14
CA SER A 48 8.92 10.57 13.88
C SER A 48 8.68 9.10 13.47
N THR A 49 7.50 8.78 12.94
CA THR A 49 7.13 7.41 12.54
C THR A 49 7.51 7.07 11.09
N GLU A 50 7.51 8.06 10.20
CA GLU A 50 7.78 7.93 8.78
C GLU A 50 9.16 7.28 8.49
N PRO A 51 10.28 7.70 9.11
CA PRO A 51 11.57 7.03 8.93
C PRO A 51 11.56 5.54 9.33
N VAL A 52 10.76 5.16 10.34
CA VAL A 52 10.63 3.76 10.77
C VAL A 52 9.86 2.94 9.71
N LEU A 53 8.87 3.54 9.05
CA LEU A 53 8.15 2.92 7.95
C LEU A 53 9.02 2.79 6.70
N ASP A 54 9.84 3.80 6.39
CA ASP A 54 10.80 3.74 5.29
C ASP A 54 11.88 2.68 5.55
N ALA A 55 12.49 2.64 6.74
CA ALA A 55 13.46 1.61 7.11
C ALA A 55 12.86 0.19 7.09
N LEU A 56 11.61 0.03 7.52
CA LEU A 56 10.89 -1.25 7.48
C LEU A 56 10.57 -1.68 6.03
N PHE A 57 10.26 -0.72 5.14
CA PHE A 57 10.02 -0.97 3.72
C PHE A 57 11.32 -1.36 3.01
N ALA A 58 12.41 -0.61 3.22
CA ALA A 58 13.72 -0.88 2.62
C ALA A 58 14.33 -2.22 3.10
N ALA A 59 13.97 -2.70 4.29
CA ALA A 59 14.34 -4.03 4.79
C ALA A 59 13.42 -5.16 4.28
N GLY A 60 12.35 -4.84 3.55
CA GLY A 60 11.44 -5.79 2.92
C GLY A 60 12.09 -6.59 1.78
N SER A 61 11.35 -7.57 1.25
CA SER A 61 11.73 -8.33 0.05
C SER A 61 10.59 -8.36 -0.95
N THR A 62 10.89 -8.51 -2.25
CA THR A 62 9.86 -8.63 -3.29
C THR A 62 8.90 -9.80 -2.97
N PRO A 63 7.57 -9.57 -2.90
CA PRO A 63 6.60 -10.65 -2.80
C PRO A 63 6.70 -11.60 -3.99
N THR A 64 6.85 -12.91 -3.74
CA THR A 64 6.99 -13.94 -4.79
C THR A 64 5.90 -15.00 -4.79
N THR A 65 5.12 -15.09 -3.72
CA THR A 65 4.03 -16.08 -3.54
C THR A 65 2.70 -15.44 -3.18
N LEU A 66 2.55 -14.12 -3.41
CA LEU A 66 1.34 -13.38 -3.08
C LEU A 66 0.26 -13.67 -4.14
N ASP A 67 -0.74 -14.44 -3.73
CA ASP A 67 -1.89 -14.83 -4.55
C ASP A 67 -3.18 -14.79 -3.72
N GLY A 68 -4.32 -14.57 -4.38
CA GLY A 68 -5.62 -14.52 -3.75
C GLY A 68 -5.89 -13.27 -2.91
N ALA A 69 -6.83 -13.40 -1.97
CA ALA A 69 -7.41 -12.27 -1.23
C ALA A 69 -6.59 -11.88 0.01
N THR A 70 -6.42 -10.58 0.24
CA THR A 70 -5.77 -10.00 1.42
C THR A 70 -6.73 -9.14 2.25
N GLU A 71 -6.38 -8.93 3.51
CA GLU A 71 -6.93 -7.89 4.39
C GLU A 71 -5.95 -6.71 4.49
N GLY A 72 -6.44 -5.48 4.55
CA GLY A 72 -5.59 -4.28 4.47
C GLY A 72 -5.90 -3.19 5.48
N ILE A 73 -4.86 -2.44 5.86
CA ILE A 73 -4.97 -1.21 6.67
C ILE A 73 -4.21 -0.04 6.04
N LEU A 74 -4.83 1.13 6.05
CA LEU A 74 -4.14 2.40 5.85
C LEU A 74 -3.29 2.68 7.10
N VAL A 75 -1.96 2.69 6.93
CA VAL A 75 -0.99 2.94 8.01
C VAL A 75 -0.82 4.45 8.22
N ALA A 76 -0.51 5.19 7.16
CA ALA A 76 -0.32 6.65 7.22
C ALA A 76 -0.61 7.38 5.90
N THR A 77 -0.91 8.68 5.97
CA THR A 77 -0.99 9.60 4.81
C THR A 77 0.07 10.69 4.92
N THR A 78 0.93 10.82 3.91
CA THR A 78 1.89 11.93 3.83
C THR A 78 1.17 13.20 3.36
N THR A 79 0.95 14.12 4.30
CA THR A 79 0.12 15.30 4.05
C THR A 79 0.96 16.45 3.46
N ASN A 80 1.08 16.53 2.14
CA ASN A 80 1.53 17.76 1.49
C ASN A 80 0.33 18.68 1.19
N ARG A 81 0.40 19.95 1.62
CA ARG A 81 -0.67 20.95 1.44
C ARG A 81 -1.00 21.25 -0.04
N VAL A 82 -0.11 20.91 -0.96
CA VAL A 82 -0.32 21.05 -2.41
C VAL A 82 -1.28 19.99 -2.95
N LEU A 83 -1.32 18.80 -2.35
CA LEU A 83 -2.09 17.64 -2.81
C LEU A 83 -3.52 17.56 -2.23
N ASP A 84 -3.96 18.57 -1.49
CA ASP A 84 -5.16 18.55 -0.63
C ASP A 84 -6.43 18.01 -1.33
N THR A 85 -6.63 18.29 -2.63
CA THR A 85 -7.75 17.78 -3.43
C THR A 85 -7.58 16.31 -3.84
N ALA A 86 -6.37 15.91 -4.25
CA ALA A 86 -6.08 14.52 -4.62
C ALA A 86 -6.12 13.60 -3.38
N VAL A 87 -5.58 14.06 -2.25
CA VAL A 87 -5.64 13.37 -0.95
C VAL A 87 -7.08 13.26 -0.44
N LYS A 88 -7.92 14.30 -0.60
CA LYS A 88 -9.37 14.21 -0.28
C LYS A 88 -10.12 13.22 -1.17
N ALA A 89 -9.81 13.18 -2.46
CA ALA A 89 -10.37 12.16 -3.37
C ALA A 89 -9.90 10.75 -2.97
N LEU A 90 -8.61 10.54 -2.70
CA LEU A 90 -8.05 9.25 -2.30
C LEU A 90 -8.58 8.76 -0.94
N THR A 91 -8.57 9.61 0.09
CA THR A 91 -9.09 9.25 1.42
C THR A 91 -10.57 8.87 1.40
N SER A 92 -11.34 9.40 0.44
CA SER A 92 -12.72 8.99 0.22
C SER A 92 -12.89 7.71 -0.61
N VAL A 93 -11.89 7.29 -1.41
CA VAL A 93 -11.76 5.90 -1.93
C VAL A 93 -11.52 4.91 -0.79
N TRP A 94 -10.73 5.32 0.21
CA TRP A 94 -10.15 4.41 1.19
C TRP A 94 -11.08 3.96 2.32
N MET A 95 -12.07 4.77 2.70
CA MET A 95 -13.00 4.42 3.78
C MET A 95 -13.81 3.12 3.56
N PRO A 96 -14.15 2.71 2.32
CA PRO A 96 -14.67 1.36 2.05
C PRO A 96 -13.63 0.26 1.76
N TRP A 97 -12.33 0.53 1.76
CA TRP A 97 -11.32 -0.45 1.35
C TRP A 97 -11.12 -1.55 2.40
N ARG A 98 -11.05 -2.82 1.97
CA ARG A 98 -10.82 -4.01 2.81
C ARG A 98 -9.44 -4.64 2.62
N GLY A 99 -8.76 -4.35 1.51
CA GLY A 99 -7.56 -5.05 1.06
C GLY A 99 -7.52 -5.18 -0.46
N LYS A 100 -6.66 -6.04 -0.98
CA LYS A 100 -6.54 -6.32 -2.43
C LYS A 100 -6.72 -7.82 -2.69
N ARG A 101 -7.06 -8.20 -3.91
CA ARG A 101 -6.96 -9.57 -4.41
C ARG A 101 -5.92 -9.58 -5.52
N PHE A 102 -5.03 -10.56 -5.47
CA PHE A 102 -3.98 -10.77 -6.47
C PHE A 102 -4.27 -12.05 -7.24
N ASP A 103 -3.80 -12.08 -8.48
CA ASP A 103 -3.67 -13.27 -9.32
C ASP A 103 -2.20 -13.32 -9.77
N LEU A 104 -1.47 -14.27 -9.19
CA LEU A 104 -0.04 -14.46 -9.44
C LEU A 104 0.23 -15.02 -10.84
N GLU A 105 -0.70 -15.78 -11.43
CA GLU A 105 -0.53 -16.39 -12.75
C GLU A 105 -0.68 -15.35 -13.87
N SER A 106 -1.69 -14.46 -13.76
CA SER A 106 -1.92 -13.42 -14.75
C SER A 106 -1.14 -12.11 -14.52
N GLY A 107 -0.48 -11.97 -13.36
CA GLY A 107 0.21 -10.73 -12.98
C GLY A 107 -0.77 -9.57 -12.84
N SER A 108 -1.89 -9.80 -12.13
CA SER A 108 -2.97 -8.82 -12.03
C SER A 108 -3.70 -8.88 -10.68
N GLY A 109 -4.78 -8.11 -10.54
CA GLY A 109 -5.63 -8.14 -9.37
C GLY A 109 -6.61 -6.97 -9.31
N ASP A 110 -7.28 -6.83 -8.17
CA ASP A 110 -8.27 -5.77 -7.89
C ASP A 110 -8.29 -5.36 -6.41
N ASN A 111 -8.91 -4.21 -6.10
CA ASN A 111 -9.10 -3.78 -4.72
C ASN A 111 -10.45 -4.28 -4.18
N ARG A 112 -10.42 -4.91 -3.01
CA ARG A 112 -11.60 -5.41 -2.29
C ARG A 112 -12.24 -4.29 -1.48
N MET A 113 -13.55 -4.17 -1.57
CA MET A 113 -14.37 -3.11 -0.94
C MET A 113 -15.42 -3.70 0.01
N THR A 114 -15.90 -2.89 0.95
CA THR A 114 -17.10 -3.19 1.76
C THR A 114 -18.37 -3.12 0.92
N GLU A 115 -19.43 -3.82 1.32
CA GLU A 115 -20.71 -3.81 0.59
C GLU A 115 -21.35 -2.42 0.53
N SER A 116 -21.18 -1.61 1.59
CA SER A 116 -21.69 -0.24 1.73
C SER A 116 -21.03 0.77 0.77
N SER A 117 -19.94 0.39 0.11
CA SER A 117 -19.17 1.22 -0.81
C SER A 117 -19.97 1.77 -2.00
N SER A 118 -21.05 1.13 -2.43
CA SER A 118 -21.82 1.56 -3.60
C SER A 118 -22.45 2.96 -3.50
N LEU A 119 -22.79 3.43 -2.30
CA LEU A 119 -23.33 4.78 -2.10
C LEU A 119 -22.23 5.84 -2.12
N VAL A 120 -21.11 5.55 -1.45
CA VAL A 120 -19.91 6.43 -1.41
C VAL A 120 -19.25 6.50 -2.79
N GLY A 121 -19.10 5.35 -3.46
CA GLY A 121 -18.53 5.23 -4.80
C GLY A 121 -19.31 6.02 -5.84
N LYS A 122 -20.65 5.99 -5.83
CA LYS A 122 -21.47 6.79 -6.77
C LYS A 122 -21.42 8.29 -6.51
N LEU A 123 -21.16 8.73 -5.27
CA LEU A 123 -21.01 10.15 -4.96
C LEU A 123 -19.70 10.72 -5.51
N LEU A 124 -18.64 9.92 -5.51
CA LEU A 124 -17.26 10.35 -5.81
C LEU A 124 -16.83 9.99 -7.24
N TRP A 125 -17.30 8.87 -7.76
CA TRP A 125 -17.11 8.39 -9.14
C TRP A 125 -18.47 7.97 -9.74
N PRO A 126 -19.39 8.92 -10.03
CA PRO A 126 -20.74 8.62 -10.52
C PRO A 126 -20.78 7.84 -11.84
N LEU A 127 -19.67 7.80 -12.59
CA LEU A 127 -19.51 7.07 -13.85
C LEU A 127 -18.76 5.74 -13.71
N TYR A 128 -18.22 5.41 -12.53
CA TYR A 128 -17.51 4.16 -12.31
C TYR A 128 -18.44 3.08 -11.73
N SER A 129 -18.39 1.87 -12.27
CA SER A 129 -19.18 0.73 -11.81
C SER A 129 -18.28 -0.29 -11.14
N MET A 130 -18.45 -0.48 -9.83
CA MET A 130 -17.81 -1.57 -9.09
C MET A 130 -18.44 -2.91 -9.48
N ARG A 131 -17.64 -3.98 -9.48
CA ARG A 131 -18.12 -5.34 -9.66
C ARG A 131 -18.63 -5.89 -8.32
N THR A 132 -19.57 -6.84 -8.39
CA THR A 132 -19.98 -7.67 -7.25
C THR A 132 -19.39 -9.05 -7.50
N ASP A 133 -18.75 -9.62 -6.48
CA ASP A 133 -18.18 -10.97 -6.48
C ASP A 133 -18.55 -11.71 -5.20
N ASP A 134 -18.18 -12.99 -5.10
CA ASP A 134 -18.51 -13.84 -3.95
C ASP A 134 -17.83 -13.36 -2.63
N ASP A 135 -16.81 -12.51 -2.75
CA ASP A 135 -16.07 -11.85 -1.65
C ASP A 135 -16.68 -10.49 -1.22
N GLY A 136 -17.70 -10.02 -1.95
CA GLY A 136 -18.41 -8.76 -1.75
C GLY A 136 -18.36 -7.85 -2.97
N ARG A 137 -17.44 -6.88 -2.99
CA ARG A 137 -17.28 -5.91 -4.08
C ARG A 137 -15.81 -5.75 -4.46
N SER A 138 -15.53 -5.77 -5.75
CA SER A 138 -14.23 -5.46 -6.33
C SER A 138 -14.27 -4.16 -7.15
N ALA A 139 -13.17 -3.42 -7.10
CA ALA A 139 -12.98 -2.15 -7.76
C ALA A 139 -11.51 -1.95 -8.10
N PHE A 140 -11.25 -1.13 -9.12
CA PHE A 140 -9.92 -0.72 -9.55
C PHE A 140 -8.99 -1.91 -9.78
N ASP A 141 -9.15 -2.52 -10.95
CA ASP A 141 -8.24 -3.55 -11.44
C ASP A 141 -6.83 -2.96 -11.61
N PHE A 142 -5.82 -3.81 -11.55
CA PHE A 142 -4.41 -3.45 -11.70
C PHE A 142 -3.60 -4.58 -12.33
N SER A 143 -2.44 -4.24 -12.88
CA SER A 143 -1.38 -5.19 -13.24
C SER A 143 -0.27 -5.17 -12.19
N THR A 144 0.40 -6.30 -11.99
CA THR A 144 1.53 -6.43 -11.08
C THR A 144 2.80 -6.94 -11.78
N TYR A 145 3.95 -6.44 -11.34
CA TYR A 145 5.27 -6.83 -11.84
C TYR A 145 6.36 -6.43 -10.84
N ALA A 146 7.53 -7.07 -10.91
CA ALA A 146 8.69 -6.66 -10.14
C ALA A 146 9.47 -5.54 -10.85
N GLU A 147 9.85 -4.50 -10.12
CA GLU A 147 10.67 -3.37 -10.59
C GLU A 147 11.38 -2.75 -9.37
N PRO A 148 12.54 -2.08 -9.53
CA PRO A 148 13.09 -1.23 -8.47
C PRO A 148 12.10 -0.18 -7.95
N GLY A 149 12.11 0.08 -6.64
CA GLY A 149 11.25 1.07 -6.00
C GLY A 149 11.52 2.51 -6.44
N VAL A 150 10.49 3.36 -6.39
CA VAL A 150 10.58 4.79 -6.77
C VAL A 150 11.47 5.59 -5.81
N GLU A 151 11.36 5.33 -4.51
CA GLU A 151 12.21 5.93 -3.47
C GLU A 151 13.37 5.01 -3.05
N ASP A 152 13.24 3.71 -3.29
CA ASP A 152 14.12 2.65 -2.80
C ASP A 152 14.69 1.84 -3.99
N PRO A 153 15.54 2.42 -4.85
CA PRO A 153 15.97 1.80 -6.12
C PRO A 153 16.91 0.59 -5.95
N ASP A 154 17.42 0.35 -4.74
CA ASP A 154 18.19 -0.85 -4.38
C ASP A 154 17.28 -2.02 -3.93
N VAL A 155 15.95 -1.82 -3.89
CA VAL A 155 14.95 -2.82 -3.50
C VAL A 155 13.98 -3.07 -4.66
N ASP A 156 13.94 -4.30 -5.16
CA ASP A 156 12.89 -4.74 -6.08
C ASP A 156 11.56 -4.87 -5.31
N VAL A 157 10.54 -4.14 -5.75
CA VAL A 157 9.19 -4.12 -5.16
C VAL A 157 8.20 -4.82 -6.10
N LEU A 158 7.10 -5.36 -5.55
CA LEU A 158 5.95 -5.69 -6.38
C LEU A 158 5.18 -4.41 -6.65
N VAL A 159 5.27 -3.91 -7.89
CA VAL A 159 4.51 -2.77 -8.37
C VAL A 159 3.05 -3.18 -8.54
N ILE A 160 2.13 -2.27 -8.20
CA ILE A 160 0.71 -2.36 -8.47
C ILE A 160 0.33 -1.16 -9.34
N ASP A 161 0.23 -1.41 -10.65
CA ASP A 161 0.02 -0.36 -11.66
C ASP A 161 -1.45 -0.29 -12.11
N TYR A 162 -2.03 0.90 -11.96
CA TYR A 162 -3.39 1.24 -12.35
C TYR A 162 -3.46 1.94 -13.72
N ALA A 163 -2.34 2.43 -14.27
CA ALA A 163 -2.31 3.36 -15.39
C ALA A 163 -2.75 2.74 -16.72
N GLY A 164 -2.42 1.45 -16.94
CA GLY A 164 -2.76 0.69 -18.14
C GLY A 164 -4.23 0.28 -18.27
N ILE A 165 -4.98 0.32 -17.17
CA ILE A 165 -6.36 -0.22 -17.10
C ILE A 165 -7.37 0.81 -17.64
N PRO A 166 -8.08 0.54 -18.77
CA PRO A 166 -8.93 1.56 -19.42
C PRO A 166 -10.14 1.99 -18.58
N ASP A 167 -10.75 1.05 -17.85
CA ASP A 167 -11.98 1.27 -17.09
C ASP A 167 -11.76 2.04 -15.77
N ASN A 168 -10.49 2.21 -15.36
CA ASN A 168 -10.16 2.95 -14.14
C ASN A 168 -10.33 4.47 -14.32
N PRO A 169 -10.83 5.19 -13.30
CA PRO A 169 -10.96 6.66 -13.33
C PRO A 169 -9.65 7.38 -13.67
N ALA A 170 -9.61 8.02 -14.85
CA ALA A 170 -8.38 8.53 -15.45
C ALA A 170 -7.68 9.69 -14.71
N LEU A 171 -8.40 10.45 -13.88
CA LEU A 171 -7.85 11.62 -13.19
C LEU A 171 -7.12 11.30 -11.89
N VAL A 172 -7.44 10.18 -11.25
CA VAL A 172 -6.92 9.83 -9.92
C VAL A 172 -6.37 8.41 -9.93
N ILE A 173 -7.22 7.40 -10.14
CA ILE A 173 -6.84 5.99 -10.00
C ILE A 173 -5.73 5.62 -10.98
N ARG A 174 -5.83 6.02 -12.26
CA ARG A 174 -4.78 5.78 -13.28
C ARG A 174 -3.49 6.59 -13.08
N SER A 175 -3.44 7.44 -12.06
CA SER A 175 -2.23 8.15 -11.62
C SER A 175 -1.64 7.55 -10.34
N ILE A 176 -2.27 6.53 -9.74
CA ILE A 176 -1.71 5.83 -8.58
C ILE A 176 -0.74 4.75 -9.06
N ARG A 177 0.37 4.62 -8.33
CA ARG A 177 1.24 3.44 -8.30
C ARG A 177 1.39 3.04 -6.84
N ASP A 178 1.04 1.81 -6.49
CA ASP A 178 1.45 1.27 -5.20
C ASP A 178 2.71 0.42 -5.39
N GLU A 179 3.56 0.37 -4.37
CA GLU A 179 4.76 -0.46 -4.31
C GLU A 179 4.68 -1.31 -3.04
N LEU A 180 4.94 -2.62 -3.15
CA LEU A 180 4.70 -3.57 -2.07
C LEU A 180 5.94 -4.44 -1.79
N VAL A 181 6.27 -4.60 -0.51
CA VAL A 181 7.30 -5.52 -0.01
C VAL A 181 6.73 -6.49 1.01
N GLU A 182 7.28 -7.69 1.07
CA GLU A 182 7.01 -8.71 2.08
C GLU A 182 7.96 -8.54 3.28
N LEU A 183 7.37 -8.44 4.47
CA LEU A 183 8.11 -8.33 5.73
C LEU A 183 8.41 -9.73 6.27
N VAL A 184 7.36 -10.54 6.40
CA VAL A 184 7.39 -11.96 6.74
C VAL A 184 6.33 -12.66 5.89
N PRO A 185 6.39 -13.99 5.67
CA PRO A 185 5.41 -14.70 4.84
C PRO A 185 3.97 -14.34 5.21
N GLY A 186 3.24 -13.79 4.24
CA GLY A 186 1.83 -13.39 4.41
C GLY A 186 1.60 -12.01 5.06
N VAL A 187 2.63 -11.20 5.30
CA VAL A 187 2.49 -9.82 5.83
C VAL A 187 3.35 -8.84 5.03
N TYR A 188 2.72 -7.79 4.53
CA TYR A 188 3.28 -6.87 3.55
C TYR A 188 3.12 -5.41 3.99
N LEU A 189 4.12 -4.59 3.67
CA LEU A 189 4.08 -3.13 3.79
C LEU A 189 4.16 -2.54 2.39
N GLY A 190 3.41 -1.47 2.14
CA GLY A 190 3.38 -0.82 0.85
C GLY A 190 3.42 0.70 0.92
N LYS A 191 4.11 1.31 -0.05
CA LYS A 191 4.13 2.75 -0.32
C LYS A 191 3.12 3.07 -1.42
N ILE A 192 2.57 4.28 -1.39
CA ILE A 192 1.58 4.75 -2.37
C ILE A 192 2.08 6.04 -2.97
N PHE A 193 2.13 6.07 -4.30
CA PHE A 193 2.61 7.20 -5.07
C PHE A 193 1.53 7.76 -5.96
N PHE A 194 1.44 9.09 -6.02
CA PHE A 194 0.66 9.80 -7.01
C PHE A 194 1.57 10.34 -8.11
N LYS A 195 1.26 10.03 -9.36
CA LYS A 195 1.94 10.57 -10.52
C LYS A 195 1.47 12.01 -10.77
N MET A 196 2.37 12.96 -10.56
CA MET A 196 2.05 14.37 -10.72
C MET A 196 1.77 14.71 -12.19
N PRO A 197 0.67 15.40 -12.51
CA PRO A 197 0.41 15.80 -13.89
C PRO A 197 1.51 16.75 -14.40
N LYS A 198 2.06 16.49 -15.58
CA LYS A 198 3.09 17.35 -16.22
C LYS A 198 2.66 18.80 -16.45
N LEU A 199 1.37 19.11 -16.31
CA LEU A 199 0.82 20.46 -16.40
C LEU A 199 0.97 21.24 -15.08
N THR A 200 1.17 20.55 -13.96
CA THR A 200 1.19 21.11 -12.58
C THR A 200 2.38 20.62 -11.75
N GLY A 201 3.30 19.86 -12.37
CA GLY A 201 4.48 19.24 -11.76
C GLY A 201 5.44 18.72 -12.83
N ASP A 202 6.47 17.98 -12.42
CA ASP A 202 7.53 17.45 -13.29
C ASP A 202 7.14 16.17 -14.06
N GLY A 203 6.07 15.50 -13.67
CA GLY A 203 5.66 14.20 -14.20
C GLY A 203 6.17 12.99 -13.40
N GLY A 204 6.86 13.24 -12.29
CA GLY A 204 7.34 12.24 -11.33
C GLY A 204 6.25 11.74 -10.39
N PHE A 205 6.69 10.97 -9.41
CA PHE A 205 5.85 10.37 -8.38
C PHE A 205 6.08 11.08 -7.04
N GLU A 206 4.99 11.42 -6.33
CA GLU A 206 5.03 11.94 -4.96
C GLU A 206 4.38 10.90 -4.03
N ARG A 207 5.06 10.49 -2.94
CA ARG A 207 4.47 9.55 -1.97
C ARG A 207 3.33 10.23 -1.22
N ILE A 208 2.16 9.58 -1.19
CA ILE A 208 0.93 10.07 -0.56
C ILE A 208 0.49 9.23 0.66
N GLY A 209 1.16 8.11 0.93
CA GLY A 209 0.97 7.35 2.16
C GLY A 209 1.61 5.97 2.17
N PHE A 210 1.28 5.23 3.24
CA PHE A 210 1.64 3.84 3.47
C PHE A 210 0.39 3.01 3.77
N PHE A 211 0.36 1.79 3.27
CA PHE A 211 -0.64 0.77 3.60
C PHE A 211 0.05 -0.53 3.99
N ALA A 212 -0.68 -1.43 4.64
CA ALA A 212 -0.23 -2.79 4.87
C ALA A 212 -1.28 -3.79 4.44
N LEU A 213 -0.84 -5.00 4.08
CA LEU A 213 -1.69 -6.14 3.74
C LEU A 213 -1.28 -7.36 4.55
N ARG A 214 -2.24 -8.26 4.81
CA ARG A 214 -1.97 -9.62 5.25
C ARG A 214 -2.80 -10.64 4.48
N THR A 215 -2.28 -11.85 4.33
CA THR A 215 -3.11 -13.01 3.98
C THR A 215 -4.00 -13.41 5.17
N PRO A 216 -5.22 -13.91 4.95
CA PRO A 216 -6.09 -14.48 5.98
C PRO A 216 -5.49 -15.69 6.71
#